data_AF-A0A5C2H6M2-F1
#
_entry.id   AF-A0A5C2H6M2-F1
#
_cell.length_a   1.000
_cell.length_b   1.000
_cell.length_c   1.000
_cell.angle_alpha   90.00
_cell.angle_beta   90.00
_cell.angle_gamma   90.00
#
_symmetry.space_group_name_H-M   'P 1'
#
loop_
_entity.id
_entity.type
_entity.pdbx_description
1 polymer ?
#
loop_
_entity_poly.entity_id
_entity_poly.type
_entity_poly.pdbx_seq_one_letter_code
_entity_poly.pdbx_strand_id
1 'polypeptide(L)' 'MFDKIKNIFKKEETFSCVIFDGKMMKYMDLTQKQIDEIKNDAKYKDWTIQKKEEC' A
#
# COMPACT_ATOMS: atom_id res chain seq x y z
N MET A 1 0.73 27.47 -17.48
CA MET A 1 0.90 26.90 -16.12
C MET A 1 -0.09 25.75 -15.84
N PHE A 2 -0.45 24.94 -16.86
CA PHE A 2 -1.41 23.83 -16.73
C PHE A 2 -0.74 22.44 -16.78
N ASP A 3 0.51 22.35 -17.24
CA ASP A 3 1.23 21.07 -17.39
C ASP A 3 1.66 20.43 -16.07
N LYS A 4 1.63 21.15 -14.95
CA LYS A 4 1.92 20.58 -13.62
C LYS A 4 0.80 19.66 -13.10
N ILE A 5 -0.44 19.84 -13.55
CA ILE A 5 -1.60 19.10 -13.03
C ILE A 5 -1.70 17.71 -13.69
N LYS A 6 -1.21 17.56 -14.94
CA LYS A 6 -1.25 16.27 -15.65
C LYS A 6 -0.42 15.15 -14.99
N ASN A 7 0.58 15.50 -14.19
CA ASN A 7 1.37 14.51 -13.44
C ASN A 7 0.71 14.01 -12.15
N ILE A 8 -0.32 14.70 -11.66
CA ILE A 8 -1.05 14.32 -10.43
C ILE A 8 -1.98 13.12 -10.70
N PHE A 9 -2.39 12.94 -11.96
CA PHE A 9 -3.22 11.83 -12.44
C PHE A 9 -2.42 10.63 -12.98
N LYS A 10 -1.12 10.51 -12.66
CA LYS A 10 -0.44 9.23 -12.84
C LYS A 10 -1.17 8.23 -11.95
N LYS A 11 -1.87 7.26 -12.57
CA LYS A 11 -2.51 6.15 -11.87
C LYS A 11 -1.51 5.61 -10.86
N GLU A 12 -1.80 5.78 -9.57
CA GLU A 12 -0.96 5.21 -8.54
C GLU A 12 -1.00 3.69 -8.74
N GLU A 13 0.16 3.09 -8.99
CA GLU A 13 0.27 1.65 -9.14
C GLU A 13 -0.15 1.02 -7.81
N THR A 14 -1.13 0.12 -7.90
CA THR A 14 -1.65 -0.63 -6.77
C THR A 14 -1.12 -2.05 -6.85
N PHE A 15 -0.65 -2.54 -5.72
CA PHE A 15 -0.06 -3.85 -5.57
C PHE A 15 -0.99 -4.72 -4.74
N SER A 16 -1.34 -5.89 -5.24
CA SER A 16 -2.08 -6.86 -4.44
C SER A 16 -1.24 -7.26 -3.24
N CYS A 17 -1.74 -6.94 -2.04
CA CYS A 17 -1.07 -7.19 -0.79
C CYS A 17 -1.93 -8.06 0.13
N VAL A 18 -1.26 -8.90 0.90
CA VAL A 18 -1.85 -9.62 2.02
C VAL A 18 -1.45 -8.91 3.30
N ILE A 19 -2.42 -8.47 4.07
CA ILE A 19 -2.24 -7.80 5.36
C ILE A 19 -2.71 -8.74 6.45
N PHE A 20 -1.89 -8.92 7.48
CA PHE A 20 -2.22 -9.71 8.66
C PHE A 20 -2.11 -8.84 9.91
N ASP A 21 -3.26 -8.59 10.54
CA ASP A 21 -3.40 -7.79 11.77
C ASP A 21 -3.28 -8.68 13.04
N GLY A 22 -2.55 -9.79 12.97
CA GLY A 22 -2.46 -10.77 14.06
C GLY A 22 -3.74 -11.59 14.31
N LYS A 23 -4.91 -11.12 13.88
CA LYS A 23 -6.21 -11.78 14.05
C LYS A 23 -6.82 -12.29 12.75
N MET A 24 -6.68 -11.51 11.68
CA MET A 24 -7.32 -11.79 10.39
C MET A 24 -6.40 -11.44 9.23
N MET A 25 -6.45 -12.25 8.18
CA MET A 25 -5.81 -11.96 6.90
C MET A 25 -6.78 -11.19 6.01
N LYS A 26 -6.30 -10.10 5.41
CA LYS A 26 -7.03 -9.27 4.45
C LYS A 26 -6.23 -9.20 3.16
N TYR A 27 -6.92 -9.34 2.04
CA TYR A 27 -6.34 -9.17 0.71
C TYR A 27 -6.79 -7.81 0.19
N MET A 28 -5.85 -6.92 -0.05
CA MET A 28 -6.12 -5.54 -0.44
C MET A 28 -5.09 -5.07 -1.46
N ASP A 29 -5.54 -4.39 -2.49
CA ASP A 29 -4.66 -3.69 -3.41
C ASP A 29 -4.27 -2.35 -2.79
N LEU A 30 -2.98 -2.18 -2.49
CA LEU A 30 -2.44 -1.00 -1.82
C LEU A 30 -1.48 -0.27 -2.74
N THR A 31 -1.48 1.06 -2.67
CA THR A 31 -0.42 1.84 -3.31
C THR A 31 0.87 1.75 -2.49
N GLN A 32 2.01 2.01 -3.13
CA GLN A 32 3.30 2.05 -2.44
C GLN A 32 3.27 2.99 -1.22
N LYS A 33 2.62 4.16 -1.33
CA LYS A 33 2.46 5.11 -0.23
C LYS A 33 1.71 4.51 0.96
N GLN A 34 0.61 3.80 0.72
CA GLN A 34 -0.16 3.16 1.80
C GLN A 34 0.66 2.05 2.48
N ILE A 35 1.44 1.29 1.71
CA ILE A 35 2.35 0.28 2.26
C ILE A 35 3.40 0.94 3.15
N ASP A 36 3.97 2.05 2.69
CA ASP A 36 4.97 2.80 3.47
C ASP A 36 4.37 3.44 4.71
N GLU A 37 3.14 3.96 4.65
CA GLU A 37 2.42 4.45 5.83
C GLU A 37 2.21 3.34 6.86
N ILE A 38 1.72 2.17 6.43
CA ILE A 38 1.48 1.05 7.35
C ILE A 38 2.81 0.55 7.95
N LYS A 39 3.90 0.55 7.19
CA LYS A 39 5.22 0.15 7.69
C LYS A 39 5.84 1.15 8.68
N ASN A 40 5.58 2.45 8.51
CA ASN A 40 6.20 3.51 9.32
C ASN A 40 5.34 3.96 10.50
N ASP A 41 4.02 3.77 10.45
CA ASP A 41 3.11 4.19 11.51
C ASP A 41 3.07 3.17 12.65
N ALA A 42 3.37 3.63 13.86
CA ALA A 42 3.40 2.82 15.07
C ALA A 42 2.04 2.15 15.37
N LYS A 43 0.94 2.70 14.83
CA LYS A 43 -0.40 2.11 14.94
C LYS A 43 -0.50 0.72 14.31
N TYR A 44 0.31 0.43 13.29
CA TYR A 44 0.29 -0.82 12.55
C TYR A 44 1.57 -1.65 12.77
N LYS A 45 2.30 -1.41 13.85
CA LYS A 45 3.56 -2.10 14.17
C LYS A 45 3.41 -3.63 14.23
N ASP A 46 2.24 -4.11 14.61
CA ASP A 46 1.92 -5.54 14.69
C ASP A 46 1.35 -6.11 13.38
N TRP A 47 1.17 -5.27 12.35
CA TRP A 47 0.64 -5.69 11.06
C TRP A 47 1.77 -6.21 10.17
N THR A 48 1.55 -7.38 9.58
CA THR A 48 2.44 -7.93 8.57
C THR A 48 1.85 -7.68 7.18
N ILE A 49 2.60 -7.03 6.30
CA ILE A 49 2.21 -6.84 4.89
C ILE A 49 3.14 -7.64 4.00
N GLN A 50 2.56 -8.46 3.12
CA GLN A 50 3.28 -9.18 2.07
C GLN A 50 2.72 -8.76 0.71
N LYS A 51 3.59 -8.33 -0.20
CA LYS A 51 3.19 -8.10 -1.60
C LYS A 51 3.05 -9.44 -2.29
N LYS A 52 1.98 -9.62 -3.06
CA LYS A 52 1.67 -10.84 -3.80
C LYS A 52 2.50 -11.00 -5.08
N GLU A 53 3.33 -10.01 -5.44
CA GLU A 53 4.14 -10.01 -6.67
C GLU A 53 5.31 -11.00 -6.68
N GLU A 54 5.58 -11.73 -5.60
CA GLU A 54 6.63 -12.75 -5.57
C GLU A 54 6.04 -14.16 -5.79
N CYS A 55 5.82 -14.53 -7.05
CA CYS A 55 5.81 -15.91 -7.53
C CYS A 55 6.41 -15.97 -8.93
#